data_AF-A0A1F6F271-F1
#
_entry.id   AF-A0A1F6F271-F1
#
_cell.length_a   1.000
_cell.length_b   1.000
_cell.length_c   1.000
_cell.angle_alpha   90.00
_cell.angle_beta   90.00
_cell.angle_gamma   90.00
#
_symmetry.space_group_name_H-M   'P 1'
#
loop_
_entity.id
_entity.type
_entity.pdbx_description
1 polymer ?
#
loop_
_entity_poly.entity_id
_entity_poly.type
_entity_poly.pdbx_seq_one_letter_code
_entity_poly.pdbx_strand_id
1 'polypeptide(L)'
;MKFWVTSVLTIGVVAVGVFGFVGMSHDMSHGSGCIASVVNKNAVCPEDALSSALYHITAYKTFSEFTIASTFFALITLLLLLLAAVLATKEKLRPIPLRRQRVRWQDDFHTSHREKFLRWLSLFENSPSRICGA
;
A
#
# COMPACT_ATOMS: atom_id res chain seq x y z
N MET A 1 9.12 9.56 -7.51
CA MET A 1 8.40 10.87 -7.50
C MET A 1 7.14 10.84 -6.63
N LYS A 2 6.27 9.82 -6.74
CA LYS A 2 5.06 9.71 -5.91
C LYS A 2 5.33 9.88 -4.40
N PHE A 3 6.29 9.15 -3.84
CA PHE A 3 6.62 9.21 -2.41
C PHE A 3 6.99 10.62 -1.92
N TRP A 4 7.77 11.38 -2.70
CA TRP A 4 8.16 12.75 -2.36
C TRP A 4 6.96 13.69 -2.33
N VAL A 5 6.08 13.60 -3.34
CA VAL A 5 4.84 14.38 -3.39
C VAL A 5 3.92 14.02 -2.23
N THR A 6 3.76 12.72 -1.94
CA THR A 6 2.96 12.28 -0.79
C THR A 6 3.52 12.81 0.52
N SER A 7 4.85 12.75 0.70
CA SER A 7 5.52 13.19 1.92
C SER A 7 5.36 14.70 2.14
N VAL A 8 5.61 15.53 1.11
CA VAL A 8 5.41 16.99 1.18
C VAL A 8 3.96 17.34 1.49
N LEU A 9 3.00 16.67 0.84
CA LEU A 9 1.58 16.89 1.09
C LEU A 9 1.20 16.56 2.54
N THR A 10 1.67 15.42 3.06
CA THR A 10 1.39 15.02 4.44
C THR A 10 1.99 16.02 5.45
N ILE A 11 3.21 16.48 5.22
CA ILE A 11 3.85 17.47 6.09
C ILE A 11 3.09 18.79 6.04
N GLY A 12 2.66 19.24 4.86
CA GLY A 12 1.86 20.46 4.71
C GLY A 12 0.53 20.38 5.44
N VAL A 13 -0.19 19.26 5.31
CA VAL A 13 -1.47 19.04 6.02
C VAL A 13 -1.26 19.04 7.54
N VAL A 14 -0.22 18.36 8.03
CA VAL A 14 0.10 18.33 9.46
C VAL A 14 0.50 19.73 9.95
N ALA A 15 1.33 20.45 9.20
CA ALA A 15 1.77 21.79 9.57
C ALA A 15 0.60 22.77 9.64
N VAL A 16 -0.30 22.77 8.65
CA VAL A 16 -1.50 23.62 8.68
C VAL A 16 -2.48 23.16 9.77
N GLY A 17 -2.63 21.86 10.00
CA GLY A 17 -3.49 21.34 11.06
C GLY A 17 -3.01 21.69 12.47
N VAL A 18 -1.69 21.73 12.70
CA VAL A 18 -1.09 22.05 13.99
C VAL A 18 -0.90 23.55 14.19
N PHE A 19 -0.44 24.27 13.16
CA PHE A 19 -0.04 25.69 13.27
C PHE A 19 -0.99 26.66 12.56
N GLY A 20 -2.06 26.19 11.91
CA GLY A 20 -2.99 27.04 11.15
C GLY A 20 -3.67 28.11 11.99
N PHE A 21 -3.77 27.92 13.31
CA PHE A 21 -4.31 28.92 14.24
C PHE A 21 -3.48 30.21 14.27
N VAL A 22 -2.18 30.17 13.94
CA VAL A 22 -1.30 31.35 13.92
C VAL A 22 -1.74 32.34 12.83
N GLY A 23 -2.33 31.84 11.74
CA GLY A 23 -2.86 32.66 10.65
C GLY A 23 -4.32 33.08 10.81
N MET A 24 -4.99 32.69 11.90
CA MET A 24 -6.37 33.10 12.14
C MET A 24 -6.41 34.57 12.57
N SER A 25 -7.31 35.35 11.97
CA SER A 25 -7.54 36.73 12.37
C SER A 25 -8.03 36.80 13.81
N HIS A 26 -7.42 37.67 14.61
CA HIS A 26 -7.86 38.00 15.98
C HIS A 26 -8.96 39.07 16.00
N ASP A 27 -9.34 39.61 14.83
CA ASP A 27 -10.35 40.64 14.71
C ASP A 27 -11.74 40.11 15.09
N MET A 28 -12.41 40.82 16.00
CA MET A 28 -13.77 40.54 16.48
C MET A 28 -14.84 41.29 15.67
N SER A 29 -14.50 41.88 14.52
CA SER A 29 -15.44 42.67 13.70
C SER A 29 -16.68 41.91 13.21
N HIS A 30 -16.70 40.57 13.30
CA HIS A 30 -17.88 39.75 13.11
C HIS A 30 -18.41 39.28 14.48
N GLY A 31 -19.50 39.87 14.95
CA GLY A 31 -20.08 39.76 16.30
C GLY A 31 -20.54 38.38 16.79
N SER A 32 -20.08 37.28 16.20
CA SER A 32 -20.14 35.93 16.77
C SER A 32 -18.72 35.56 17.20
N GLY A 33 -18.48 35.46 18.51
CA GLY A 33 -17.15 35.24 19.09
C GLY A 33 -16.30 34.13 18.43
N CYS A 34 -15.01 34.13 18.72
CA CYS A 34 -14.05 33.17 18.17
C CYS A 34 -14.43 31.71 18.51
N ILE A 35 -14.18 30.78 17.58
CA ILE A 35 -14.46 29.34 17.73
C ILE A 35 -13.84 28.74 19.00
N ALA A 36 -12.65 29.23 19.38
CA ALA A 36 -11.95 28.76 20.58
C ALA A 36 -12.74 29.03 21.89
N SER A 37 -13.69 29.98 21.88
CA SER A 37 -14.54 30.26 23.04
C SER A 37 -15.44 29.09 23.44
N VAL A 38 -15.86 28.26 22.50
CA VAL A 38 -16.71 27.09 22.78
C VAL A 38 -16.00 26.11 23.71
N VAL A 39 -14.69 25.92 23.53
CA VAL A 39 -13.87 25.02 24.35
C VAL A 39 -13.44 25.71 25.64
N ASN A 40 -13.15 27.01 25.58
CA ASN A 40 -12.70 27.81 26.71
C ASN A 40 -13.86 28.40 27.54
N LYS A 41 -14.99 27.68 27.65
CA LYS A 41 -16.14 28.04 28.52
C LYS A 41 -16.76 29.42 28.21
N ASN A 42 -16.88 29.77 26.94
CA ASN A 42 -17.43 31.03 26.46
C ASN A 42 -16.67 32.27 26.98
N ALA A 43 -15.37 32.12 27.29
CA ALA A 43 -14.53 33.26 27.65
C ALA A 43 -14.42 34.25 26.46
N VAL A 44 -14.33 35.54 26.78
CA VAL A 44 -14.14 36.61 25.78
C VAL A 44 -12.83 36.37 25.02
N CYS A 45 -12.88 36.54 23.70
CA CYS A 45 -11.71 36.37 22.86
C CYS A 45 -10.77 37.56 23.04
N PRO A 46 -9.48 37.32 23.29
CA PRO A 46 -8.54 38.41 23.48
C PRO A 46 -8.22 39.13 22.17
N GLU A 47 -8.01 40.45 22.26
CA GLU A 47 -7.72 41.31 21.10
C GLU A 47 -6.23 41.34 20.75
N ASP A 48 -5.32 41.14 21.72
CA ASP A 48 -3.88 41.12 21.42
C ASP A 48 -3.46 39.80 20.77
N ALA A 49 -2.52 39.88 19.82
CA ALA A 49 -2.05 38.72 19.07
C ALA A 49 -1.46 37.61 19.98
N LEU A 50 -0.69 37.99 21.01
CA LEU A 50 -0.05 37.03 21.91
C LEU A 50 -1.07 36.32 22.82
N SER A 51 -2.02 37.06 23.39
CA SER A 51 -3.07 36.49 24.22
C SER A 51 -4.02 35.63 23.39
N SER A 52 -4.31 36.01 22.14
CA SER A 52 -5.05 35.19 21.18
C SER A 52 -4.33 33.89 20.83
N ALA A 53 -3.02 33.92 20.58
CA ALA A 53 -2.24 32.71 20.34
C ALA A 53 -2.29 31.75 21.55
N LEU A 54 -2.08 32.26 22.77
CA LEU A 54 -2.17 31.46 24.00
C LEU A 54 -3.58 30.89 24.24
N TYR A 55 -4.62 31.65 23.88
CA TYR A 55 -6.00 31.23 23.98
C TYR A 55 -6.32 30.04 23.04
N HIS A 56 -5.83 30.10 21.80
CA HIS A 56 -5.96 29.00 20.83
C HIS A 56 -5.11 27.78 21.23
N ILE A 57 -3.91 27.98 21.78
CA ILE A 57 -3.07 26.89 22.31
C ILE A 57 -3.78 26.15 23.45
N THR A 58 -4.40 26.90 24.36
CA THR A 58 -5.17 26.31 25.46
C THR A 58 -6.35 25.49 24.93
N ALA A 59 -7.11 26.03 23.98
CA ALA A 59 -8.21 25.30 23.35
C ALA A 59 -7.73 24.02 22.63
N TYR A 60 -6.62 24.12 21.89
CA TYR A 60 -6.01 22.98 21.20
C TYR A 60 -5.54 21.90 22.19
N LYS A 61 -4.93 22.30 23.31
CA LYS A 61 -4.52 21.38 24.37
C LYS A 61 -5.72 20.65 24.95
N THR A 62 -6.77 21.36 25.36
CA THR A 62 -7.96 20.75 25.96
C THR A 62 -8.66 19.81 24.98
N PHE A 63 -8.78 20.21 23.71
CA PHE A 63 -9.32 19.34 22.66
C PHE A 63 -8.47 18.08 22.44
N SER A 64 -7.14 18.24 22.38
CA SER A 64 -6.22 17.12 22.15
C SER A 64 -6.19 16.15 23.32
N GLU A 65 -6.19 16.64 24.56
CA GLU A 65 -6.25 15.81 25.77
C GLU A 65 -7.54 14.99 25.81
N PHE A 66 -8.69 15.63 25.54
CA PHE A 66 -9.97 14.92 25.48
C PHE A 66 -9.98 13.88 24.36
N THR A 67 -9.45 14.22 23.18
CA THR A 67 -9.43 13.31 22.03
C THR A 67 -8.51 12.12 22.27
N ILE A 68 -7.30 12.34 22.80
CA ILE A 68 -6.31 11.27 23.03
C ILE A 68 -6.71 10.38 24.21
N ALA A 69 -7.26 10.96 25.29
CA ALA A 69 -7.70 10.19 26.45
C ALA A 69 -9.06 9.49 26.24
N SER A 70 -9.77 9.81 25.14
CA SER A 70 -11.04 9.19 24.82
C SER A 70 -10.86 7.73 24.40
N THR A 71 -11.60 6.85 25.08
CA THR A 71 -11.69 5.42 24.72
C THR A 71 -12.16 5.21 23.29
N PHE A 72 -12.97 6.11 22.74
CA PHE A 72 -13.40 6.06 21.35
C PHE A 72 -12.23 6.23 20.38
N PHE A 73 -11.29 7.13 20.68
CA PHE A 73 -10.11 7.33 19.83
C PHE A 73 -9.18 6.12 19.89
N ALA A 74 -9.01 5.51 21.06
CA ALA A 74 -8.29 4.24 21.21
C ALA A 74 -8.93 3.10 20.38
N LEU A 75 -10.27 3.01 20.35
CA LEU A 75 -10.98 2.02 19.54
C LEU A 75 -10.83 2.26 18.03
N ILE A 76 -10.95 3.52 17.59
CA ILE A 76 -10.80 3.89 16.18
C ILE A 76 -9.36 3.61 15.70
N THR A 77 -8.36 3.99 16.49
CA THR A 77 -6.95 3.72 16.17
C THR A 77 -6.65 2.22 16.12
N LEU A 78 -7.19 1.43 17.05
CA LEU A 78 -7.09 -0.03 17.02
C LEU A 78 -7.73 -0.61 15.74
N LEU A 79 -8.92 -0.14 15.37
CA LEU A 79 -9.61 -0.60 14.17
C LEU A 79 -8.82 -0.27 12.89
N LEU A 80 -8.26 0.93 12.80
CA LEU A 80 -7.41 1.35 11.69
C LEU A 80 -6.13 0.51 11.59
N LEU A 81 -5.49 0.22 12.73
CA LEU A 81 -4.32 -0.66 12.79
C LEU A 81 -4.64 -2.07 12.31
N LEU A 82 -5.75 -2.64 12.76
CA LEU A 82 -6.22 -3.96 12.31
C LEU A 82 -6.51 -3.96 10.81
N LEU A 83 -7.19 -2.93 10.29
CA LEU A 83 -7.47 -2.80 8.87
C LEU A 83 -6.18 -2.71 8.05
N ALA A 84 -5.21 -1.89 8.50
CA ALA A 84 -3.92 -1.76 7.85
C ALA A 84 -3.14 -3.09 7.85
N ALA A 85 -3.17 -3.84 8.96
CA ALA A 85 -2.55 -5.16 9.04
C ALA A 85 -3.18 -6.18 8.07
N VAL A 86 -4.52 -6.18 7.95
CA VAL A 86 -5.23 -7.02 6.98
C VAL A 86 -4.88 -6.65 5.54
N LEU A 87 -4.78 -5.36 5.22
CA LEU A 87 -4.39 -4.92 3.88
C LEU A 87 -2.93 -5.26 3.56
N ALA A 88 -2.02 -5.11 4.53
CA ALA A 88 -0.61 -5.46 4.37
C ALA A 88 -0.37 -6.97 4.18
N THR A 89 -1.18 -7.82 4.82
CA THR A 89 -1.12 -9.28 4.61
C THR A 89 -1.64 -9.68 3.24
N LYS A 90 -2.72 -9.07 2.74
CA LYS A 90 -3.23 -9.33 1.38
C LYS A 90 -2.21 -9.05 0.27
N GLU A 91 -1.41 -7.99 0.40
CA GLU A 91 -0.31 -7.70 -0.54
C GLU A 91 0.76 -8.81 -0.56
N LYS A 92 1.06 -9.42 0.59
CA LYS A 92 2.03 -10.53 0.70
C LYS A 92 1.46 -11.88 0.26
N LEU A 93 0.15 -12.08 0.36
CA LEU A 93 -0.54 -13.29 -0.07
C LEU A 93 -0.94 -13.26 -1.56
N ARG A 94 -0.39 -12.36 -2.39
CA ARG A 94 -0.61 -12.47 -3.84
C ARG A 94 -0.20 -13.88 -4.28
N PRO A 95 -1.11 -14.66 -4.87
CA PRO A 95 -0.80 -16.01 -5.27
C PRO A 95 0.41 -15.93 -6.19
N ILE A 96 1.47 -16.65 -5.84
CA ILE A 96 2.59 -16.89 -6.74
C ILE A 96 1.94 -17.34 -8.04
N PRO A 97 2.13 -16.64 -9.17
CA PRO A 97 1.57 -17.11 -10.42
C PRO A 97 2.22 -18.48 -10.63
N LEU A 98 1.41 -19.54 -10.50
CA LEU A 98 1.80 -20.89 -10.87
C LEU A 98 2.03 -20.82 -12.37
N ARG A 99 3.24 -20.40 -12.77
CA ARG A 99 3.73 -20.49 -14.12
C ARG A 99 3.62 -21.97 -14.42
N ARG A 100 2.60 -22.33 -15.19
CA ARG A 100 2.39 -23.70 -15.68
C ARG A 100 3.61 -24.01 -16.52
N GLN A 101 4.64 -24.55 -15.86
CA GLN A 101 5.85 -25.01 -16.50
C GLN A 101 5.40 -26.24 -17.28
N ARG A 102 5.00 -25.99 -18.53
CA ARG A 102 4.80 -27.04 -19.51
C ARG A 102 6.17 -27.68 -19.66
N VAL A 103 6.39 -28.77 -18.91
CA VAL A 103 7.51 -29.66 -19.15
C VAL A 103 7.28 -30.18 -20.56
N ARG A 104 7.96 -29.57 -21.52
CA ARG A 104 8.05 -30.06 -22.89
C ARG A 104 8.95 -31.28 -22.78
N TRP A 105 8.34 -32.43 -22.51
CA TRP A 105 9.01 -33.72 -22.67
C TRP A 105 9.44 -33.77 -24.14
N GLN A 106 10.75 -33.61 -24.35
CA GLN A 106 11.35 -33.79 -25.66
C GLN A 106 11.21 -35.26 -26.00
N ASP A 107 10.31 -35.57 -26.93
CA ASP A 107 10.20 -36.85 -27.63
C ASP A 107 11.43 -37.14 -28.54
N ASP A 108 12.55 -36.43 -28.34
CA ASP A 108 13.76 -36.53 -29.16
C ASP A 108 14.49 -37.87 -28.99
N PHE A 109 14.18 -38.65 -27.93
CA PHE A 109 14.83 -39.95 -27.70
C PHE A 109 14.21 -41.10 -28.51
N HIS A 110 12.91 -41.08 -28.82
CA HIS A 110 12.25 -42.24 -29.44
C HIS A 110 12.34 -42.29 -30.97
N THR A 111 12.50 -41.14 -31.64
CA THR A 111 12.59 -41.06 -33.11
C THR A 111 13.91 -41.60 -33.65
N SER A 112 15.05 -41.31 -33.00
CA SER A 112 16.38 -41.75 -33.46
C SER A 112 16.56 -43.27 -33.51
N HIS A 113 16.03 -44.00 -32.53
CA HIS A 113 16.16 -45.46 -32.49
C HIS A 113 15.28 -46.15 -33.54
N ARG A 114 14.08 -45.60 -33.78
CA ARG A 114 13.17 -46.13 -34.81
C ARG A 114 13.75 -45.94 -36.21
N GLU A 115 14.33 -44.78 -36.50
CA GLU A 115 14.98 -44.52 -37.79
C GLU A 115 16.20 -45.41 -38.02
N LYS A 116 17.03 -45.62 -36.99
CA LYS A 116 18.19 -46.53 -37.07
C LYS A 116 17.76 -47.97 -37.30
N PHE A 117 16.70 -48.44 -36.63
CA PHE A 117 16.17 -49.79 -36.81
C PHE A 117 15.60 -50.01 -38.21
N LEU A 118 14.80 -49.06 -38.71
CA LEU A 118 14.26 -49.12 -40.07
C LEU A 118 15.37 -49.08 -41.13
N ARG A 119 16.39 -48.25 -40.92
CA ARG A 119 17.56 -48.19 -41.81
C ARG A 119 18.32 -49.52 -41.81
N TRP A 120 18.53 -50.14 -40.66
CA TRP A 120 19.15 -51.46 -40.57
C TRP A 120 18.34 -52.53 -41.32
N LEU A 121 17.01 -52.53 -41.17
CA LEU A 121 16.12 -53.47 -41.86
C LEU A 121 16.21 -53.34 -43.39
N SER A 122 16.26 -52.11 -43.89
CA SER A 122 16.34 -51.83 -45.35
C SER A 122 17.60 -52.38 -46.02
N LEU A 123 18.70 -52.52 -45.27
CA LEU A 123 19.95 -53.10 -45.77
C LEU A 123 19.86 -54.63 -45.92
N PHE A 124 19.04 -55.28 -45.10
CA PHE A 124 18.79 -56.72 -45.21
C PHE A 124 17.91 -57.06 -46.40
N GLU A 125 16.85 -56.27 -46.64
CA GLU A 125 15.94 -56.49 -47.77
C GLU A 125 16.61 -56.31 -49.13
N ASN A 126 17.59 -55.41 -49.24
CA ASN A 126 18.31 -55.15 -50.49
C ASN A 126 19.63 -55.93 -50.62
N SER A 127 19.91 -56.87 -49.72
CA SER A 127 21.10 -57.71 -49.83
C SER A 127 20.93 -58.73 -50.96
N PRO A 128 21.92 -58.90 -51.86
CA PRO A 128 21.82 -59.86 -52.95
C PRO A 128 21.70 -61.27 -52.37
N SER A 129 20.57 -61.94 -52.62
CA SER A 129 20.42 -63.36 -52.31
C SER A 129 21.41 -64.13 -53.18
N ARG A 130 22.48 -64.65 -52.56
CA ARG A 130 23.33 -65.62 -53.24
C ARG A 130 22.49 -66.88 -53.44
N ILE A 131 21.96 -67.06 -54.65
CA ILE A 131 21.48 -68.34 -55.12
C ILE A 131 22.73 -69.23 -55.23
N CYS A 132 22.99 -70.04 -54.21
CA CYS A 132 23.93 -71.16 -54.34
C CYS A 132 23.22 -72.22 -55.17
N GLY A 133 23.54 -72.26 -56.46
CA GLY A 133 23.13 -73.32 -57.39
C GLY A 133 24.33 -74.17 -57.79
N ALA A 134 24.13 -75.49 -57.69
CA ALA A 134 24.94 -76.63 -58.14
C ALA A 134 26.23 -76.93 -57.37
#